data_AF-A0AAV1QF38-F1
#
_entry.id   AF-A0AAV1QF38-F1
#
_cell.length_a   1.000
_cell.length_b   1.000
_cell.length_c   1.000
_cell.angle_alpha   90.00
_cell.angle_beta   90.00
_cell.angle_gamma   90.00
#
_symmetry.space_group_name_H-M   'P 1'
#
loop_
_entity.id
_entity.type
_entity.pdbx_description
1 polymer ?
#
loop_
_entity_poly.entity_id
_entity_poly.type
_entity_poly.pdbx_seq_one_letter_code
_entity_poly.pdbx_strand_id
1 'polypeptide(L)'
;MPNDQLCVEALSALSGCKVELTTGPSQLTPQDFVNIVALKEFLKQEGFKELEYPSLGTLSVQDYDEQDMYSSPPALTEAPTELRTTVKINPQDFFHPQYNYDFTNIKDGNTTFLRGNEQYVRPCGWSRVALRVQQKYDGGDGWLGTGKDAWPVSYHGHNMDGSLILTRGADPKDDEPTFLDAAAASIVTGETRGRGVYSTPDVKMAQMYCKKFKSKVDEKTYEVVLQNRINPEKRTKCQREDVWLVYVPQGCNDVQTRAIVQESIRPYGLLLKQV
;
A
#
# COMPACT_ATOMS: atom_id res chain seq x y z
N MET A 1 13.68 10.48 14.14
CA MET A 1 13.19 10.41 12.74
C MET A 1 13.93 9.29 12.03
N PRO A 2 13.25 8.50 11.18
CA PRO A 2 13.89 7.40 10.45
C PRO A 2 15.04 7.90 9.57
N ASN A 3 16.13 7.13 9.52
CA ASN A 3 17.25 7.36 8.60
C ASN A 3 16.79 7.08 7.16
N ASP A 4 17.27 7.86 6.18
CA ASP A 4 17.00 7.64 4.75
C ASP A 4 17.28 6.18 4.32
N GLN A 5 18.31 5.55 4.87
CA GLN A 5 18.62 4.14 4.58
C GLN A 5 17.50 3.19 5.06
N LEU A 6 16.92 3.44 6.23
CA LEU A 6 15.78 2.67 6.74
C LEU A 6 14.53 2.90 5.86
N CYS A 7 14.31 4.13 5.41
CA CYS A 7 13.22 4.46 4.49
C CYS A 7 13.35 3.71 3.16
N VAL A 8 14.56 3.62 2.61
CA VAL A 8 14.86 2.89 1.37
C VAL A 8 14.66 1.38 1.52
N GLU A 9 15.06 0.80 2.65
CA GLU A 9 14.78 -0.60 2.97
C GLU A 9 13.27 -0.87 3.03
N ALA A 10 12.51 0.05 3.62
CA ALA A 10 11.06 -0.04 3.69
C ALA A 10 10.38 0.07 2.31
N LEU A 11 10.87 0.98 1.44
CA LEU A 11 10.41 1.07 0.05
C LEU A 11 10.74 -0.20 -0.73
N SER A 12 11.92 -0.79 -0.50
CA SER A 12 12.30 -2.07 -1.11
C SER A 12 11.39 -3.21 -0.67
N ALA A 13 11.07 -3.28 0.63
CA ALA A 13 10.19 -4.28 1.18
C ALA A 13 8.76 -4.21 0.60
N LEU A 14 8.23 -3.00 0.42
CA LEU A 14 6.88 -2.80 -0.12
C LEU A 14 6.77 -3.03 -1.63
N SER A 15 7.80 -2.63 -2.40
CA SER A 15 7.74 -2.70 -3.87
C SER A 15 8.25 -4.04 -4.44
N GLY A 16 8.96 -4.84 -3.65
CA GLY A 16 9.70 -6.01 -4.16
C GLY A 16 10.95 -5.65 -4.97
N CYS A 17 11.17 -4.36 -5.26
CA CYS A 17 12.36 -3.86 -5.96
C CYS A 17 13.53 -3.65 -4.99
N LYS A 18 14.75 -3.62 -5.51
CA LYS A 18 15.91 -3.15 -4.74
C LYS A 18 16.00 -1.63 -4.87
N VAL A 19 15.60 -0.88 -3.84
CA VAL A 19 15.70 0.58 -3.86
C VAL A 19 17.08 1.01 -3.36
N GLU A 20 17.71 1.96 -4.05
CA GLU A 20 19.00 2.53 -3.71
C GLU A 20 18.96 4.06 -3.75
N LEU A 21 19.88 4.69 -3.02
CA LEU A 21 20.02 6.14 -3.02
C LEU A 21 20.84 6.61 -4.23
N THR A 22 20.48 7.78 -4.76
CA THR A 22 21.24 8.49 -5.79
C THR A 22 21.29 9.99 -5.51
N THR A 23 22.29 10.66 -6.06
CA THR A 23 22.41 12.12 -6.07
C THR A 23 21.78 12.77 -7.30
N GLY A 24 21.54 11.99 -8.36
CA GLY A 24 20.80 12.42 -9.55
C GLY A 24 19.28 12.31 -9.35
N PRO A 25 18.45 12.68 -10.34
CA PRO A 25 16.99 12.61 -10.22
C PRO A 25 16.48 11.20 -9.88
N SER A 26 15.39 11.14 -9.08
CA SER A 26 14.70 9.87 -8.80
C SER A 26 14.17 9.23 -10.09
N GLN A 27 14.34 7.92 -10.24
CA GLN A 27 13.80 7.14 -11.36
C GLN A 27 12.28 6.89 -11.24
N LEU A 28 11.74 7.05 -10.04
CA LEU A 28 10.32 6.99 -9.74
C LEU A 28 9.87 8.17 -8.91
N THR A 29 8.63 8.58 -9.11
CA THR A 29 7.91 9.49 -8.22
C THR A 29 7.24 8.72 -7.07
N PRO A 30 6.82 9.41 -5.99
CA PRO A 30 5.97 8.79 -4.98
C PRO A 30 4.69 8.17 -5.54
N GLN A 31 4.07 8.76 -6.57
CA GLN A 31 2.87 8.19 -7.18
C GLN A 31 3.16 6.88 -7.92
N ASP A 32 4.29 6.80 -8.63
CA ASP A 32 4.72 5.55 -9.27
C ASP A 32 4.88 4.43 -8.24
N PHE A 33 5.38 4.77 -7.05
CA PHE A 33 5.51 3.81 -5.96
C PHE A 33 4.14 3.29 -5.49
N VAL A 34 3.13 4.15 -5.34
CA VAL A 34 1.76 3.69 -5.04
C VAL A 34 1.20 2.83 -6.16
N ASN A 35 1.45 3.16 -7.42
CA ASN A 35 1.01 2.31 -8.52
C ASN A 35 1.62 0.91 -8.42
N ILE A 36 2.92 0.80 -8.14
CA ILE A 36 3.60 -0.49 -7.99
C ILE A 36 3.00 -1.28 -6.82
N VAL A 37 2.85 -0.66 -5.64
CA VAL A 37 2.41 -1.38 -4.44
C VAL A 37 0.92 -1.69 -4.50
N ALA A 38 0.09 -0.73 -4.88
CA ALA A 38 -1.36 -0.83 -4.76
C ALA A 38 -2.01 -1.58 -5.93
N LEU A 39 -1.41 -1.56 -7.12
CA LEU A 39 -1.89 -2.37 -8.26
C LEU A 39 -1.37 -3.80 -8.23
N LYS A 40 -0.39 -4.13 -7.38
CA LYS A 40 0.21 -5.47 -7.35
C LYS A 40 -0.83 -6.56 -7.21
N GLU A 41 -1.66 -6.49 -6.16
CA GLU A 41 -2.70 -7.51 -5.91
C GLU A 41 -3.79 -7.52 -6.98
N PHE A 42 -4.15 -6.36 -7.52
CA PHE A 42 -5.07 -6.26 -8.65
C PHE A 42 -4.52 -6.97 -9.90
N LEU A 43 -3.24 -6.74 -10.25
CA LEU A 43 -2.59 -7.34 -11.41
C LEU A 43 -2.46 -8.86 -11.25
N LYS A 44 -2.14 -9.35 -10.04
CA LYS A 44 -2.14 -10.78 -9.74
C LYS A 44 -3.52 -11.41 -9.99
N GLN A 45 -4.59 -10.77 -9.53
CA GLN A 45 -5.97 -11.25 -9.71
C GLN A 45 -6.38 -11.32 -11.18
N GLU A 46 -5.91 -10.38 -12.00
CA GLU A 46 -6.13 -10.38 -13.45
C GLU A 46 -5.20 -11.37 -14.19
N GLY A 47 -4.33 -12.10 -13.48
CA GLY A 47 -3.44 -13.11 -14.04
C GLY A 47 -2.13 -12.57 -14.62
N PHE A 48 -1.81 -11.29 -14.41
CA PHE A 48 -0.54 -10.72 -14.84
C PHE A 48 0.58 -11.15 -13.91
N LYS A 49 1.73 -11.50 -14.50
CA LYS A 49 2.96 -11.85 -13.78
C LYS A 49 3.94 -10.69 -13.70
N GLU A 50 3.75 -9.70 -14.55
CA GLU A 50 4.70 -8.63 -14.83
C GLU A 50 3.97 -7.29 -14.95
N LEU A 51 4.62 -6.23 -14.51
CA LEU A 51 4.18 -4.84 -14.61
C LEU A 51 5.20 -4.06 -15.42
N GLU A 52 4.77 -3.48 -16.53
CA GLU A 52 5.63 -2.68 -17.40
C GLU A 52 5.71 -1.21 -16.94
N TYR A 53 6.93 -0.76 -16.63
CA TYR A 53 7.20 0.64 -16.32
C TYR A 53 8.16 1.25 -17.34
N PRO A 54 7.82 2.37 -18.00
CA PRO A 54 8.69 3.00 -18.99
C PRO A 54 10.10 3.33 -18.48
N SER A 55 10.24 3.66 -17.19
CA SER A 55 11.52 4.03 -16.57
C SER A 55 12.30 2.87 -15.98
N LEU A 56 11.66 1.72 -15.72
CA LEU A 56 12.26 0.59 -14.99
C LEU A 56 12.28 -0.72 -15.77
N GLY A 57 11.58 -0.76 -16.91
CA GLY A 57 11.28 -2.00 -17.62
C GLY A 57 10.24 -2.84 -16.88
N THR A 58 10.36 -4.14 -17.05
CA THR A 58 9.45 -5.14 -16.51
C THR A 58 9.71 -5.41 -15.02
N LEU A 59 8.69 -5.30 -14.19
CA LEU A 59 8.72 -5.63 -12.76
C LEU A 59 7.93 -6.91 -12.51
N SER A 60 8.50 -7.87 -11.79
CA SER A 60 7.75 -9.06 -11.34
C SER A 60 6.71 -8.66 -10.30
N VAL A 61 5.49 -9.16 -10.47
CA VAL A 61 4.36 -8.97 -9.53
C VAL A 61 4.32 -10.11 -8.49
N GLN A 62 5.12 -11.16 -8.66
CA GLN A 62 5.15 -12.32 -7.77
C GLN A 62 5.88 -12.02 -6.45
N ASP A 63 5.38 -12.57 -5.34
CA ASP A 63 6.05 -12.48 -4.05
C ASP A 63 7.14 -13.54 -3.92
N TYR A 64 8.38 -13.09 -3.91
CA TYR A 64 9.54 -13.96 -3.70
C TYR A 64 9.62 -14.55 -2.28
N ASP A 65 8.86 -13.99 -1.32
CA ASP A 65 8.85 -14.44 0.08
C ASP A 65 7.71 -15.46 0.37
N GLU A 66 6.81 -15.72 -0.58
CA GLU A 66 5.76 -16.75 -0.45
C GLU A 66 6.27 -18.11 -0.98
N GLN A 67 7.44 -18.54 -0.51
CA GLN A 67 7.80 -19.95 -0.59
C GLN A 67 6.84 -20.71 0.34
N ASP A 68 5.81 -21.29 -0.26
CA ASP A 68 4.80 -22.14 0.36
C ASP A 68 5.40 -23.01 1.47
N MET A 69 4.94 -22.80 2.70
CA MET A 69 5.33 -23.59 3.88
C MET A 69 4.93 -25.09 3.76
N TYR A 70 4.19 -25.44 2.70
CA TYR A 70 3.74 -26.79 2.34
C TYR A 70 4.33 -27.31 1.02
N SER A 71 5.22 -26.57 0.36
CA SER A 71 5.93 -27.09 -0.81
C SER A 71 7.02 -28.06 -0.39
N SER A 72 7.15 -29.16 -1.13
CA SER A 72 8.24 -30.14 -0.95
C SER A 72 9.59 -29.44 -0.88
N PRO A 73 10.53 -29.92 -0.04
CA PRO A 73 11.85 -29.31 0.08
C PRO A 73 12.48 -29.17 -1.31
N PRO A 74 12.94 -27.97 -1.71
CA PRO A 74 13.70 -27.84 -2.94
C PRO A 74 14.92 -28.75 -2.86
N ALA A 75 15.23 -29.47 -3.93
CA ALA A 75 16.53 -30.11 -4.09
C ALA A 75 17.62 -29.05 -3.85
N LEU A 76 18.74 -29.45 -3.24
CA LEU A 76 19.93 -28.62 -3.01
C LEU A 76 20.52 -28.18 -4.36
N THR A 77 19.93 -27.16 -4.96
CA THR A 77 20.46 -26.37 -6.05
C THR A 77 20.54 -24.95 -5.54
N GLU A 78 21.68 -24.30 -5.75
CA GLU A 78 21.94 -22.91 -5.35
C GLU A 78 20.70 -22.04 -5.59
N ALA A 79 20.31 -21.27 -4.57
CA ALA A 79 19.18 -20.37 -4.65
C ALA A 79 19.29 -19.53 -5.93
N PRO A 80 18.25 -19.49 -6.78
CA PRO A 80 18.33 -18.67 -7.97
C PRO A 80 18.49 -17.23 -7.46
N THR A 81 19.62 -16.63 -7.82
CA THR A 81 19.92 -15.24 -7.51
C THR A 81 19.08 -14.41 -8.48
N GLU A 82 17.77 -14.38 -8.25
CA GLU A 82 16.84 -13.74 -9.19
C GLU A 82 16.95 -12.22 -9.07
N LEU A 83 17.21 -11.58 -10.21
CA LEU A 83 17.54 -10.16 -10.35
C LEU A 83 16.36 -9.30 -9.91
N ARG A 84 16.33 -8.84 -8.65
CA ARG A 84 15.41 -7.77 -8.24
C ARG A 84 15.76 -6.50 -9.02
N THR A 85 14.78 -5.94 -9.73
CA THR A 85 14.94 -4.66 -10.44
C THR A 85 15.44 -3.60 -9.46
N THR A 86 16.55 -2.95 -9.82
CA THR A 86 17.15 -1.91 -8.98
C THR A 86 16.59 -0.55 -9.36
N VAL A 87 16.06 0.17 -8.38
CA VAL A 87 15.44 1.49 -8.53
C VAL A 87 16.24 2.50 -7.72
N LYS A 88 16.60 3.63 -8.33
CA LYS A 88 17.35 4.69 -7.66
C LYS A 88 16.47 5.88 -7.35
N ILE A 89 16.48 6.34 -6.09
CA ILE A 89 15.75 7.53 -5.65
C ILE A 89 16.69 8.58 -5.04
N ASN A 90 16.38 9.86 -5.29
CA ASN A 90 16.98 10.98 -4.60
C ASN A 90 16.15 11.31 -3.36
N PRO A 91 16.70 11.21 -2.14
CA PRO A 91 15.99 11.57 -0.92
C PRO A 91 15.41 12.98 -0.95
N GLN A 92 16.13 13.92 -1.56
CA GLN A 92 15.71 15.33 -1.59
C GLN A 92 14.46 15.53 -2.45
N ASP A 93 14.29 14.74 -3.51
CA ASP A 93 13.17 14.84 -4.44
C ASP A 93 12.02 13.88 -4.09
N PHE A 94 12.31 12.82 -3.35
CA PHE A 94 11.35 11.76 -3.02
C PHE A 94 10.73 11.95 -1.63
N PHE A 95 11.53 12.33 -0.63
CA PHE A 95 11.08 12.56 0.74
C PHE A 95 10.90 14.05 1.03
N HIS A 96 10.07 14.34 2.04
CA HIS A 96 9.83 15.71 2.48
C HIS A 96 10.02 15.86 4.00
N PRO A 97 11.27 15.84 4.50
CA PRO A 97 11.56 15.70 5.93
C PRO A 97 10.89 16.72 6.86
N GLN A 98 10.65 17.95 6.40
CA GLN A 98 9.98 19.00 7.18
C GLN A 98 8.54 18.64 7.57
N TYR A 99 7.91 17.69 6.87
CA TYR A 99 6.57 17.20 7.16
C TYR A 99 6.57 15.82 7.82
N ASN A 100 7.73 15.26 8.17
CA ASN A 100 7.80 14.05 8.97
C ASN A 100 7.08 14.27 10.30
N TYR A 101 6.46 13.22 10.83
CA TYR A 101 5.76 13.32 12.10
C TYR A 101 5.85 12.02 12.88
N ASP A 102 6.23 12.12 14.14
CA ASP A 102 6.42 10.98 15.01
C ASP A 102 5.17 10.74 15.87
N PHE A 103 4.41 9.69 15.56
CA PHE A 103 3.25 9.27 16.35
C PHE A 103 3.58 8.15 17.34
N THR A 104 4.84 7.72 17.48
CA THR A 104 5.24 6.54 18.29
C THR A 104 4.73 6.60 19.73
N ASN A 105 4.83 7.77 20.36
CA ASN A 105 4.42 7.98 21.76
C ASN A 105 3.08 8.72 21.89
N ILE A 106 2.34 8.91 20.80
CA ILE A 106 1.08 9.66 20.80
C ILE A 106 -0.08 8.74 21.15
N LYS A 107 -0.97 9.25 22.02
CA LYS A 107 -2.25 8.62 22.36
C LYS A 107 -3.35 9.66 22.21
N ASP A 108 -4.29 9.39 21.30
CA ASP A 108 -5.37 10.34 20.98
C ASP A 108 -6.51 10.34 22.00
N GLY A 109 -6.61 9.26 22.78
CA GLY A 109 -7.71 9.05 23.72
C GLY A 109 -9.05 9.13 22.99
N ASN A 110 -9.92 10.03 23.44
CA ASN A 110 -11.25 10.26 22.86
C ASN A 110 -11.26 11.40 21.83
N THR A 111 -10.10 11.91 21.41
CA THR A 111 -10.03 13.02 20.46
C THR A 111 -10.32 12.54 19.04
N THR A 112 -11.31 13.14 18.39
CA THR A 112 -11.63 12.88 16.98
C THR A 112 -10.93 13.89 16.08
N PHE A 113 -10.22 13.40 15.06
CA PHE A 113 -9.63 14.23 14.02
C PHE A 113 -10.41 14.08 12.73
N LEU A 114 -10.48 15.15 11.94
CA LEU A 114 -11.13 15.14 10.62
C LEU A 114 -10.13 15.51 9.52
N ARG A 115 -10.31 14.88 8.36
CA ARG A 115 -9.65 15.21 7.10
C ARG A 115 -10.62 14.95 5.95
N GLY A 116 -10.91 15.96 5.13
CA GLY A 116 -11.87 15.81 4.03
C GLY A 116 -13.28 15.48 4.51
N ASN A 117 -13.70 16.09 5.62
CA ASN A 117 -14.99 15.83 6.27
C ASN A 117 -15.21 14.38 6.77
N GLU A 118 -14.14 13.59 6.86
CA GLU A 118 -14.19 12.21 7.34
C GLU A 118 -13.25 11.98 8.53
N GLN A 119 -13.57 10.99 9.36
CA GLN A 119 -12.77 10.64 10.52
C GLN A 119 -11.36 10.22 10.10
N TYR A 120 -10.38 10.87 10.69
CA TYR A 120 -8.97 10.55 10.52
C TYR A 120 -8.47 9.83 11.77
N VAL A 121 -8.36 8.50 11.67
CA VAL A 121 -7.69 7.68 12.69
C VAL A 121 -6.19 7.90 12.56
N ARG A 122 -5.60 8.78 13.39
CA ARG A 122 -4.16 9.05 13.31
C ARG A 122 -3.38 7.75 13.56
N PRO A 123 -2.22 7.55 12.89
CA PRO A 123 -1.45 6.33 13.02
C PRO A 123 -0.63 6.35 14.33
N CYS A 124 -1.31 6.42 15.49
CA CYS A 124 -0.70 6.34 16.81
C CYS A 124 0.15 5.07 16.95
N GLY A 125 1.38 5.22 17.46
CA GLY A 125 2.37 4.14 17.51
C GLY A 125 3.27 4.03 16.27
N TRP A 126 3.04 4.82 15.22
CA TRP A 126 3.85 4.80 13.99
C TRP A 126 4.74 6.05 13.85
N SER A 127 5.87 5.91 13.17
CA SER A 127 6.67 7.03 12.69
C SER A 127 6.37 7.29 11.23
N ARG A 128 5.93 8.51 10.89
CA ARG A 128 5.59 8.88 9.51
C ARG A 128 6.74 9.61 8.84
N VAL A 129 7.22 9.04 7.74
CA VAL A 129 8.11 9.70 6.78
C VAL A 129 7.24 10.32 5.68
N ALA A 130 7.34 11.62 5.50
CA ALA A 130 6.55 12.33 4.49
C ALA A 130 7.17 12.17 3.10
N LEU A 131 6.31 11.99 2.10
CA LEU A 131 6.69 11.94 0.69
C LEU A 131 6.58 13.33 0.07
N ARG A 132 7.44 13.65 -0.90
CA ARG A 132 7.41 14.94 -1.59
C ARG A 132 6.38 14.95 -2.70
N VAL A 133 5.23 15.53 -2.40
CA VAL A 133 4.03 15.45 -3.25
C VAL A 133 3.37 16.79 -3.56
N GLN A 134 3.91 17.88 -3.02
CA GLN A 134 3.47 19.23 -3.33
C GLN A 134 3.76 19.57 -4.80
N GLN A 135 2.79 20.18 -5.47
CA GLN A 135 2.87 20.58 -6.88
C GLN A 135 3.16 19.41 -7.84
N LYS A 136 2.83 18.19 -7.45
CA LYS A 136 3.01 16.97 -8.28
C LYS A 136 1.75 16.49 -8.98
N TYR A 137 0.61 17.11 -8.69
CA TYR A 137 -0.68 16.69 -9.22
C TYR A 137 -1.45 17.87 -9.81
N ASP A 138 -2.27 17.57 -10.82
CA ASP A 138 -3.24 18.51 -11.37
C ASP A 138 -4.28 18.89 -10.31
N GLY A 139 -4.78 20.13 -10.42
CA GLY A 139 -5.71 20.72 -9.46
C GLY A 139 -5.07 21.29 -8.20
N GLY A 140 -3.74 21.27 -8.10
CA GLY A 140 -2.98 21.84 -6.98
C GLY A 140 -3.00 20.98 -5.72
N ASP A 141 -2.62 21.58 -4.58
CA ASP A 141 -2.36 20.86 -3.32
C ASP A 141 -3.55 20.85 -2.34
N GLY A 142 -4.75 21.29 -2.78
CA GLY A 142 -5.94 21.36 -1.92
C GLY A 142 -6.31 20.02 -1.27
N TRP A 143 -6.06 18.91 -1.97
CA TRP A 143 -6.28 17.54 -1.49
C TRP A 143 -5.47 17.19 -0.22
N LEU A 144 -4.31 17.80 0.01
CA LEU A 144 -3.48 17.60 1.22
C LEU A 144 -4.01 18.35 2.45
N GLY A 145 -5.00 19.23 2.27
CA GLY A 145 -5.51 20.09 3.32
C GLY A 145 -6.12 19.37 4.52
N THR A 146 -6.59 20.19 5.46
CA THR A 146 -7.31 19.74 6.66
C THR A 146 -8.79 20.09 6.64
N GLY A 147 -9.21 20.91 5.68
CA GLY A 147 -10.59 21.39 5.51
C GLY A 147 -11.55 20.34 4.94
N LYS A 148 -12.78 20.78 4.67
CA LYS A 148 -13.86 19.94 4.12
C LYS A 148 -13.59 19.51 2.68
N ASP A 149 -12.91 20.35 1.91
CA ASP A 149 -12.61 20.11 0.49
C ASP A 149 -11.31 19.30 0.29
N ALA A 150 -10.63 18.93 1.38
CA ALA A 150 -9.47 18.06 1.31
C ALA A 150 -9.89 16.61 1.05
N TRP A 151 -8.94 15.77 0.65
CA TRP A 151 -9.20 14.35 0.47
C TRP A 151 -9.08 13.61 1.82
N PRO A 152 -9.98 12.67 2.13
CA PRO A 152 -9.87 11.79 3.29
C PRO A 152 -8.56 11.00 3.31
N VAL A 153 -8.13 10.59 4.50
CA VAL A 153 -6.93 9.76 4.68
C VAL A 153 -7.31 8.29 4.50
N SER A 154 -6.50 7.56 3.75
CA SER A 154 -6.59 6.11 3.66
C SER A 154 -5.22 5.45 3.86
N TYR A 155 -5.25 4.17 4.21
CA TYR A 155 -4.09 3.34 4.46
C TYR A 155 -4.12 2.13 3.53
N HIS A 156 -2.93 1.69 3.12
CA HIS A 156 -2.75 0.53 2.25
C HIS A 156 -1.61 -0.34 2.80
N GLY A 157 -1.96 -1.53 3.24
CA GLY A 157 -1.02 -2.61 3.56
C GLY A 157 -0.62 -3.36 2.28
N HIS A 158 0.53 -4.04 2.33
CA HIS A 158 1.13 -4.71 1.18
C HIS A 158 0.24 -5.78 0.53
N ASN A 159 -0.45 -6.59 1.34
CA ASN A 159 -1.27 -7.71 0.86
C ASN A 159 -2.78 -7.38 0.88
N MET A 160 -3.15 -6.11 0.70
CA MET A 160 -4.56 -5.71 0.67
C MET A 160 -5.18 -6.02 -0.69
N ASP A 161 -6.11 -6.97 -0.73
CA ASP A 161 -6.74 -7.46 -1.97
C ASP A 161 -8.27 -7.58 -1.85
N GLY A 162 -8.91 -8.20 -2.85
CA GLY A 162 -10.37 -8.35 -2.92
C GLY A 162 -10.98 -9.23 -1.83
N SER A 163 -10.18 -10.04 -1.12
CA SER A 163 -10.65 -10.80 0.04
C SER A 163 -11.08 -9.90 1.21
N LEU A 164 -10.65 -8.63 1.22
CA LEU A 164 -11.06 -7.64 2.21
C LEU A 164 -12.56 -7.35 2.20
N ILE A 165 -13.20 -7.41 1.03
CA ILE A 165 -14.66 -7.21 0.92
C ILE A 165 -15.41 -8.41 1.52
N LEU A 166 -14.85 -9.61 1.40
CA LEU A 166 -15.49 -10.87 1.80
C LEU A 166 -15.37 -11.14 3.30
N THR A 167 -14.39 -10.52 3.97
CA THR A 167 -14.18 -10.66 5.41
C THR A 167 -15.14 -9.78 6.20
N ARG A 168 -16.38 -10.26 6.36
CA ARG A 168 -17.26 -9.79 7.45
C ARG A 168 -16.61 -10.19 8.77
N GLY A 169 -16.39 -9.25 9.67
CA GLY A 169 -15.91 -9.55 11.02
C GLY A 169 -16.94 -10.43 11.73
N ALA A 170 -16.61 -11.70 11.92
CA ALA A 170 -17.39 -12.58 12.78
C ALA A 170 -16.77 -12.56 14.18
N ASP A 171 -17.49 -11.99 15.15
CA ASP A 171 -17.55 -12.63 16.46
C ASP A 171 -18.28 -13.97 16.25
N PRO A 172 -17.76 -15.10 16.77
CA PRO A 172 -18.37 -16.40 16.58
C PRO A 172 -19.63 -16.49 17.42
N LYS A 173 -20.77 -16.16 16.82
CA LYS A 173 -22.09 -16.55 17.33
C LYS A 173 -22.85 -17.23 16.21
N ASP A 174 -22.98 -18.53 16.39
CA ASP A 174 -24.00 -19.46 15.89
C ASP A 174 -24.24 -19.54 14.38
N ASP A 175 -23.89 -20.72 13.85
CA ASP A 175 -24.47 -21.39 12.67
C ASP A 175 -24.48 -20.65 11.31
N GLU A 176 -23.50 -19.78 11.04
CA GLU A 176 -23.21 -19.33 9.67
C GLU A 176 -21.94 -20.02 9.10
N PRO A 177 -21.92 -20.29 7.77
CA PRO A 177 -20.83 -21.01 7.12
C PRO A 177 -19.48 -20.41 7.49
N THR A 178 -18.58 -21.28 7.94
CA THR A 178 -17.28 -20.88 8.46
C THR A 178 -16.49 -20.11 7.39
N PHE A 179 -15.58 -19.24 7.81
CA PHE A 179 -14.68 -18.46 6.95
C PHE A 179 -14.12 -19.22 5.72
N LEU A 180 -13.91 -20.53 5.85
CA LEU A 180 -13.48 -21.43 4.78
C LEU A 180 -14.53 -21.64 3.68
N ASP A 181 -15.81 -21.69 4.00
CA ASP A 181 -16.91 -21.96 3.06
C ASP A 181 -17.25 -20.73 2.20
N ALA A 182 -17.21 -19.52 2.78
CA ALA A 182 -17.38 -18.26 2.03
C ALA A 182 -16.14 -17.93 1.19
N ALA A 183 -14.94 -18.19 1.70
CA ALA A 183 -13.70 -18.08 0.92
C ALA A 183 -13.67 -19.11 -0.23
N ALA A 184 -14.06 -20.37 0.03
CA ALA A 184 -14.17 -21.41 -0.99
C ALA A 184 -15.24 -21.06 -2.04
N ALA A 185 -16.40 -20.54 -1.65
CA ALA A 185 -17.42 -20.07 -2.59
C ALA A 185 -16.91 -18.90 -3.46
N SER A 186 -16.12 -17.98 -2.90
CA SER A 186 -15.52 -16.87 -3.66
C SER A 186 -14.40 -17.29 -4.62
N ILE A 187 -13.70 -18.38 -4.31
CA ILE A 187 -12.72 -19.01 -5.22
C ILE A 187 -13.46 -19.67 -6.39
N VAL A 188 -14.67 -20.20 -6.15
CA VAL A 188 -15.52 -20.85 -7.16
C VAL A 188 -16.26 -19.85 -8.05
N THR A 189 -16.62 -18.68 -7.54
CA THR A 189 -17.24 -17.59 -8.31
C THR A 189 -16.34 -16.37 -8.31
N GLY A 190 -15.47 -16.22 -9.32
CA GLY A 190 -14.57 -15.08 -9.50
C GLY A 190 -15.24 -13.69 -9.59
N GLU A 191 -16.57 -13.62 -9.41
CA GLU A 191 -17.42 -12.43 -9.53
C GLU A 191 -17.56 -11.62 -8.21
N THR A 192 -17.07 -12.13 -7.07
CA THR A 192 -17.32 -11.50 -5.75
C THR A 192 -16.18 -10.62 -5.22
N ARG A 193 -15.00 -10.66 -5.85
CA ARG A 193 -13.89 -9.75 -5.55
C ARG A 193 -14.05 -8.50 -6.42
N GLY A 194 -14.32 -7.36 -5.80
CA GLY A 194 -14.39 -6.09 -6.53
C GLY A 194 -13.11 -5.86 -7.34
N ARG A 195 -13.24 -5.46 -8.60
CA ARG A 195 -12.09 -5.29 -9.48
C ARG A 195 -11.41 -3.94 -9.22
N GLY A 196 -10.22 -3.94 -8.63
CA GLY A 196 -9.41 -2.74 -8.47
C GLY A 196 -8.57 -2.67 -7.20
N VAL A 197 -8.30 -1.44 -6.74
CA VAL A 197 -7.36 -1.16 -5.65
C VAL A 197 -8.08 -0.89 -4.34
N TYR A 198 -7.59 -1.50 -3.26
CA TYR A 198 -8.19 -1.44 -1.93
C TYR A 198 -7.43 -0.52 -0.97
N SER A 199 -8.15 0.20 -0.12
CA SER A 199 -7.58 0.95 1.00
C SER A 199 -8.59 1.05 2.15
N THR A 200 -8.15 1.50 3.32
CA THR A 200 -8.99 1.59 4.52
C THR A 200 -8.74 2.89 5.28
N PRO A 201 -9.74 3.52 5.91
CA PRO A 201 -9.51 4.62 6.85
C PRO A 201 -8.90 4.16 8.19
N ASP A 202 -8.89 2.86 8.50
CA ASP A 202 -8.35 2.32 9.75
C ASP A 202 -6.92 1.78 9.58
N VAL A 203 -5.95 2.45 10.21
CA VAL A 203 -4.55 2.02 10.22
C VAL A 203 -4.36 0.62 10.81
N LYS A 204 -5.20 0.20 11.77
CA LYS A 204 -5.09 -1.14 12.39
C LYS A 204 -5.50 -2.21 11.39
N MET A 205 -6.50 -1.95 10.57
CA MET A 205 -6.87 -2.83 9.48
C MET A 205 -5.74 -2.96 8.47
N ALA A 206 -5.15 -1.84 8.04
CA ALA A 206 -3.99 -1.88 7.13
C ALA A 206 -2.78 -2.60 7.74
N GLN A 207 -2.57 -2.50 9.06
CA GLN A 207 -1.51 -3.22 9.78
C GLN A 207 -1.64 -4.74 9.67
N MET A 208 -2.86 -5.29 9.61
CA MET A 208 -3.06 -6.74 9.45
C MET A 208 -2.51 -7.27 8.12
N TYR A 209 -2.40 -6.41 7.11
CA TYR A 209 -1.91 -6.74 5.76
C TYR A 209 -0.57 -6.07 5.46
N CYS A 210 0.13 -5.55 6.48
CA CYS A 210 1.40 -4.84 6.29
C CYS A 210 2.54 -5.80 5.93
N LYS A 211 3.60 -5.28 5.30
CA LYS A 211 4.85 -6.01 5.14
C LYS A 211 5.70 -5.82 6.40
N LYS A 212 6.41 -6.88 6.81
CA LYS A 212 7.46 -6.83 7.82
C LYS A 212 8.83 -6.98 7.15
N PHE A 213 9.83 -6.25 7.65
CA PHE A 213 11.21 -6.42 7.20
C PHE A 213 12.17 -6.21 8.37
N LYS A 214 13.32 -6.89 8.33
CA LYS A 214 14.43 -6.66 9.27
C LYS A 214 15.38 -5.65 8.65
N SER A 215 15.60 -4.53 9.34
CA SER A 215 16.51 -3.48 8.87
C SER A 215 17.97 -3.91 9.04
N LYS A 216 18.82 -3.53 8.07
CA LYS A 216 20.27 -3.71 8.19
C LYS A 216 20.96 -2.55 8.90
N VAL A 217 20.24 -1.45 9.11
CA VAL A 217 20.74 -0.24 9.76
C VAL A 217 20.89 -0.45 11.27
N ASP A 218 19.91 -1.08 11.90
CA ASP A 218 19.84 -1.24 13.35
C ASP A 218 19.43 -2.65 13.81
N GLU A 219 19.34 -3.60 12.87
CA GLU A 219 18.96 -5.00 13.09
C GLU A 219 17.55 -5.22 13.67
N LYS A 220 16.73 -4.18 13.74
CA LYS A 220 15.36 -4.26 14.26
C LYS A 220 14.36 -4.65 13.17
N THR A 221 13.23 -5.18 13.60
CA THR A 221 12.12 -5.49 12.69
C THR A 221 11.15 -4.33 12.65
N TYR A 222 10.65 -4.03 11.45
CA TYR A 222 9.70 -2.95 11.21
C TYR A 222 8.50 -3.47 10.41
N GLU A 223 7.32 -2.99 10.78
CA GLU A 223 6.11 -3.01 9.95
C GLU A 223 6.08 -1.74 9.09
N VAL A 224 5.59 -1.89 7.86
CA VAL A 224 5.47 -0.77 6.92
C VAL A 224 4.10 -0.72 6.25
N VAL A 225 3.51 0.49 6.21
CA VAL A 225 2.19 0.79 5.63
C VAL A 225 2.28 2.08 4.81
N LEU A 226 1.59 2.11 3.66
CA LEU A 226 1.42 3.33 2.89
C LEU A 226 0.26 4.16 3.43
N GLN A 227 0.53 5.46 3.63
CA GLN A 227 -0.47 6.44 3.98
C GLN A 227 -0.78 7.32 2.77
N ASN A 228 -2.05 7.32 2.39
CA ASN A 228 -2.57 7.93 1.18
C ASN A 228 -3.67 8.94 1.50
N ARG A 229 -4.01 9.74 0.50
CA ARG A 229 -5.29 10.44 0.41
C ARG A 229 -6.11 9.82 -0.70
N ILE A 230 -7.41 9.67 -0.48
CA ILE A 230 -8.33 9.11 -1.47
C ILE A 230 -9.31 10.18 -1.95
N ASN A 231 -9.57 10.22 -3.24
CA ASN A 231 -10.59 11.08 -3.82
C ASN A 231 -11.98 10.54 -3.44
N PRO A 232 -12.79 11.28 -2.67
CA PRO A 232 -14.10 10.83 -2.25
C PRO A 232 -15.07 10.58 -3.42
N GLU A 233 -14.86 11.25 -4.56
CA GLU A 233 -15.74 11.12 -5.74
C GLU A 233 -15.41 9.90 -6.62
N LYS A 234 -14.19 9.36 -6.50
CA LYS A 234 -13.70 8.25 -7.34
C LYS A 234 -13.69 6.90 -6.62
N ARG A 235 -14.00 6.88 -5.32
CA ARG A 235 -14.04 5.64 -4.53
C ARG A 235 -15.44 5.05 -4.45
N THR A 236 -15.51 3.74 -4.35
CA THR A 236 -16.72 2.97 -4.12
C THR A 236 -16.76 2.53 -2.66
N LYS A 237 -17.92 2.69 -2.02
CA LYS A 237 -18.19 2.09 -0.70
C LYS A 237 -18.39 0.59 -0.88
N CYS A 238 -17.62 -0.21 -0.16
CA CYS A 238 -17.78 -1.66 -0.15
C CYS A 238 -18.89 -2.08 0.83
N GLN A 239 -19.28 -3.35 0.80
CA GLN A 239 -20.20 -3.92 1.80
C GLN A 239 -19.62 -3.82 3.23
N ARG A 240 -18.29 -3.83 3.35
CA ARG A 240 -17.56 -3.56 4.59
C ARG A 240 -17.33 -2.05 4.74
N GLU A 241 -17.81 -1.48 5.85
CA GLU A 241 -17.83 -0.02 6.09
C GLU A 241 -16.42 0.61 6.10
N ASP A 242 -15.41 -0.14 6.54
CA ASP A 242 -14.02 0.33 6.67
C ASP A 242 -13.12 -0.07 5.50
N VAL A 243 -13.68 -0.40 4.33
CA VAL A 243 -12.91 -0.71 3.12
C VAL A 243 -13.42 0.12 1.95
N TRP A 244 -12.48 0.78 1.26
CA TRP A 244 -12.74 1.57 0.08
C TRP A 244 -12.08 0.94 -1.14
N LEU A 245 -12.83 0.89 -2.24
CA LEU A 245 -12.40 0.36 -3.52
C LEU A 245 -12.25 1.50 -4.52
N VAL A 246 -11.13 1.56 -5.21
CA VAL A 246 -11.00 2.27 -6.48
C VAL A 246 -11.23 1.25 -7.58
N TYR A 247 -12.41 1.31 -8.18
CA TYR A 247 -12.81 0.36 -9.23
C TYR A 247 -12.03 0.62 -10.51
N VAL A 248 -11.47 -0.45 -11.09
CA VAL A 248 -10.85 -0.42 -12.41
C VAL A 248 -11.81 -1.09 -13.39
N PRO A 249 -12.33 -0.40 -14.42
CA PRO A 249 -13.22 -1.00 -15.42
C PRO A 249 -12.55 -2.07 -16.27
N GLN A 250 -13.34 -3.06 -16.71
CA GLN A 250 -12.87 -4.09 -17.64
C GLN A 250 -12.42 -3.47 -18.96
N GLY A 251 -11.36 -4.01 -19.56
CA GLY A 251 -10.80 -3.52 -20.83
C GLY A 251 -9.87 -2.31 -20.69
N CYS A 252 -9.62 -1.80 -19.48
CA CYS A 252 -8.57 -0.80 -19.26
C CYS A 252 -7.18 -1.40 -19.48
N ASN A 253 -6.35 -0.71 -20.26
CA ASN A 253 -4.92 -1.00 -20.38
C ASN A 253 -4.11 -0.41 -19.21
N ASP A 254 -2.82 -0.73 -19.12
CA ASP A 254 -1.94 -0.30 -18.02
C ASP A 254 -1.86 1.22 -17.83
N VAL A 255 -1.93 1.98 -18.92
CA VAL A 255 -1.92 3.45 -18.86
C VAL A 255 -3.21 3.97 -18.25
N GLN A 256 -4.35 3.45 -18.69
CA GLN A 256 -5.68 3.80 -18.16
C GLN A 256 -5.81 3.40 -16.69
N THR A 257 -5.36 2.19 -16.34
CA THR A 257 -5.38 1.69 -14.97
C THR A 257 -4.56 2.59 -14.02
N ARG A 258 -3.34 2.97 -14.42
CA ARG A 258 -2.51 3.90 -13.63
C ARG A 258 -3.13 5.29 -13.52
N ALA A 259 -3.75 5.80 -14.58
CA ALA A 259 -4.44 7.08 -14.55
C ALA A 259 -5.62 7.06 -13.55
N ILE A 260 -6.42 6.00 -13.55
CA ILE A 260 -7.51 5.80 -12.58
C ILE A 260 -6.96 5.84 -11.14
N VAL A 261 -5.88 5.12 -10.86
CA VAL A 261 -5.27 5.10 -9.53
C VAL A 261 -4.74 6.48 -9.15
N GLN A 262 -4.02 7.17 -10.02
CA GLN A 262 -3.48 8.51 -9.75
C GLN A 262 -4.56 9.58 -9.49
N GLU A 263 -5.69 9.49 -10.20
CA GLU A 263 -6.84 10.37 -9.97
C GLU A 263 -7.61 10.06 -8.68
N SER A 264 -7.40 8.86 -8.13
CA SER A 264 -8.20 8.33 -7.02
C SER A 264 -7.43 8.21 -5.71
N ILE A 265 -6.14 7.88 -5.74
CA ILE A 265 -5.29 7.64 -4.56
C ILE A 265 -3.94 8.32 -4.77
N ARG A 266 -3.59 9.20 -3.83
CA ARG A 266 -2.32 9.93 -3.82
C ARG A 266 -1.54 9.60 -2.54
N PRO A 267 -0.32 9.03 -2.62
CA PRO A 267 0.52 8.84 -1.45
C PRO A 267 0.92 10.16 -0.83
N TYR A 268 1.15 10.17 0.48
CA TYR A 268 1.83 11.30 1.13
C TYR A 268 2.69 10.91 2.34
N GLY A 269 2.60 9.66 2.80
CA GLY A 269 3.40 9.17 3.92
C GLY A 269 3.75 7.70 3.80
N LEU A 270 4.94 7.37 4.28
CA LEU A 270 5.39 6.01 4.57
C LEU A 270 5.39 5.85 6.09
N LEU A 271 4.63 4.89 6.61
CA LEU A 271 4.53 4.61 8.03
C LEU A 271 5.47 3.47 8.40
N LEU A 272 6.24 3.69 9.46
CA LEU A 272 7.17 2.72 10.03
C LEU A 272 6.83 2.48 11.49
N LYS A 273 6.72 1.22 11.90
CA LYS A 273 6.52 0.84 13.30
C LYS A 273 7.49 -0.26 13.67
N GLN A 274 8.35 0.01 14.65
CA GLN A 274 9.23 -1.01 15.20
C GLN A 274 8.39 -2.06 15.94
N VAL A 275 8.67 -3.34 15.71
CA VAL A 275 8.02 -4.49 16.37
C VAL A 275 8.96 -5.18 17.35
#